data_AF-A0A5M3WAV1-F1
#
_entry.id   AF-A0A5M3WAV1-F1
#
_cell.length_a   1.000
_cell.length_b   1.000
_cell.length_c   1.000
_cell.angle_alpha   90.00
_cell.angle_beta   90.00
_cell.angle_gamma   90.00
#
_symmetry.space_group_name_H-M   'P 1'
#
loop_
_entity.id
_entity.type
_entity.pdbx_description
1 polymer ?
#
loop_
_entity_poly.entity_id
_entity_poly.type
_entity_poly.pdbx_seq_one_letter_code
_entity_poly.pdbx_strand_id
1 'polypeptide(L)'
;MELRTDRVGILLDQLKFSFEYARERMAGLTDDEYFWEPAEGAWSVRRRTETSASAAFGKGEWVCEYAAPEPSSPPVTTIAWRMAHLIVGFDLRWEWTFGGREKLFDDLEIPHTADDAQDQLWKIVDRWSEDVAGLDETQLDTVGLSQFPAGLDTGIPFIGILWWQNREFIHHMAEIALLRDLARAGCSNHSSGSQH
;
A
#
# COMPACT_ATOMS: atom_id res chain seq x y z
N MET A 1 -11.75 -6.32 25.15
CA MET A 1 -10.61 -5.77 24.40
C MET A 1 -10.08 -4.61 25.20
N GLU A 2 -8.82 -4.67 25.61
CA GLU A 2 -8.17 -3.61 26.38
C GLU A 2 -7.41 -2.73 25.40
N LEU A 3 -7.96 -1.54 25.11
CA LEU A 3 -7.33 -0.55 24.24
C LEU A 3 -6.24 0.17 25.01
N ARG A 4 -5.05 0.27 24.44
CA ARG A 4 -4.00 1.12 25.00
C ARG A 4 -4.34 2.58 24.75
N THR A 5 -4.20 3.41 25.77
CA THR A 5 -4.57 4.83 25.71
C THR A 5 -3.36 5.78 25.63
N ASP A 6 -2.14 5.24 25.68
CA ASP A 6 -0.94 6.01 25.36
C ASP A 6 -0.86 6.34 23.85
N ARG A 7 0.00 7.30 23.48
CA ARG A 7 0.02 7.88 22.14
C ARG A 7 0.39 6.87 21.06
N VAL A 8 1.36 5.99 21.33
CA VAL A 8 1.73 4.93 20.38
C VAL A 8 0.68 3.80 20.41
N GLY A 9 0.13 3.51 21.58
CA GLY A 9 -0.89 2.50 21.79
C GLY A 9 -2.12 2.69 20.92
N ILE A 10 -2.72 3.89 20.94
CA ILE A 10 -3.92 4.17 20.16
C ILE A 10 -3.69 4.11 18.65
N LEU A 11 -2.51 4.52 18.18
CA LEU A 11 -2.15 4.47 16.76
C LEU A 11 -1.88 3.02 16.32
N LEU A 12 -1.19 2.22 17.13
CA LEU A 12 -0.97 0.81 16.84
C LEU A 12 -2.28 0.02 16.85
N ASP A 13 -3.16 0.28 17.81
CA ASP A 13 -4.46 -0.38 17.89
C ASP A 13 -5.31 -0.01 16.65
N GLN A 14 -5.31 1.27 16.22
CA GLN A 14 -6.00 1.68 14.99
C GLN A 14 -5.50 0.92 13.75
N LEU A 15 -4.17 0.82 13.58
CA LEU A 15 -3.59 0.10 12.45
C LEU A 15 -3.95 -1.39 12.54
N LYS A 16 -3.75 -2.01 13.72
CA LYS A 16 -4.02 -3.42 13.96
C LYS A 16 -5.45 -3.82 13.61
N PHE A 17 -6.45 -3.10 14.09
CA PHE A 17 -7.84 -3.43 13.77
C PHE A 17 -8.15 -3.24 12.30
N SER A 18 -7.69 -2.14 11.71
CA SER A 18 -7.87 -1.90 10.26
C SER A 18 -7.22 -3.01 9.43
N PHE A 19 -6.08 -3.50 9.89
CA PHE A 19 -5.30 -4.56 9.26
C PHE A 19 -5.96 -5.94 9.36
N GLU A 20 -6.53 -6.29 10.52
CA GLU A 20 -7.32 -7.51 10.71
C GLU A 20 -8.53 -7.52 9.75
N TYR A 21 -9.27 -6.41 9.66
CA TYR A 21 -10.36 -6.27 8.69
C TYR A 21 -9.88 -6.40 7.25
N ALA A 22 -8.74 -5.80 6.90
CA ALA A 22 -8.18 -5.88 5.56
C ALA A 22 -7.80 -7.32 5.18
N ARG A 23 -7.19 -8.08 6.10
CA ARG A 23 -6.85 -9.51 5.89
C ARG A 23 -8.08 -10.34 5.60
N GLU A 24 -9.13 -10.21 6.41
CA GLU A 24 -10.40 -10.90 6.17
C GLU A 24 -11.01 -10.49 4.83
N ARG A 25 -10.98 -9.19 4.55
CA ARG A 25 -11.59 -8.62 3.34
C ARG A 25 -10.89 -9.05 2.08
N MET A 26 -9.58 -9.31 2.11
CA MET A 26 -8.74 -9.70 0.97
C MET A 26 -8.59 -11.21 0.80
N ALA A 27 -9.00 -12.02 1.78
CA ALA A 27 -8.96 -13.47 1.68
C ALA A 27 -9.56 -13.98 0.35
N GLY A 28 -8.80 -14.82 -0.35
CA GLY A 28 -9.15 -15.39 -1.66
C GLY A 28 -9.18 -14.39 -2.82
N LEU A 29 -8.45 -13.27 -2.73
CA LEU A 29 -8.28 -12.35 -3.86
C LEU A 29 -7.60 -13.10 -5.00
N THR A 30 -8.20 -13.04 -6.19
CA THR A 30 -7.67 -13.73 -7.38
C THR A 30 -6.83 -12.78 -8.22
N ASP A 31 -5.96 -13.33 -9.07
CA ASP A 31 -5.19 -12.51 -10.03
C ASP A 31 -6.10 -11.73 -11.00
N ASP A 32 -7.24 -12.30 -11.39
CA ASP A 32 -8.24 -11.61 -12.22
C ASP A 32 -8.82 -10.39 -11.50
N GLU A 33 -9.17 -10.51 -10.21
CA GLU A 33 -9.61 -9.38 -9.39
C GLU A 33 -8.47 -8.36 -9.17
N TYR A 34 -7.24 -8.86 -8.95
CA TYR A 34 -6.04 -8.06 -8.67
C TYR A 34 -5.65 -7.15 -9.84
N PHE A 35 -5.71 -7.69 -11.07
CA PHE A 35 -5.40 -6.96 -12.30
C PHE A 35 -6.63 -6.32 -12.98
N TRP A 36 -7.83 -6.46 -12.42
CA TRP A 36 -9.04 -5.87 -12.99
C TRP A 36 -8.93 -4.34 -13.13
N GLU A 37 -9.16 -3.85 -14.34
CA GLU A 37 -9.10 -2.42 -14.66
C GLU A 37 -10.49 -1.77 -14.49
N PRO A 38 -10.66 -0.83 -13.54
CA PRO A 38 -11.97 -0.20 -13.29
C PRO A 38 -12.39 0.82 -14.37
N ALA A 39 -11.44 1.28 -15.19
CA ALA A 39 -11.69 2.16 -16.32
C ALA A 39 -10.58 2.00 -17.37
N GLU A 40 -10.87 2.40 -18.61
CA GLU A 40 -9.87 2.48 -19.67
C GLU A 40 -8.71 3.42 -19.27
N GLY A 41 -7.48 2.98 -19.51
CA GLY A 41 -6.28 3.75 -19.18
C GLY A 41 -5.93 3.75 -17.68
N ALA A 42 -6.52 2.85 -16.88
CA ALA A 42 -6.16 2.70 -15.48
C ALA A 42 -4.67 2.36 -15.31
N TRP A 43 -4.05 2.95 -14.28
CA TRP A 43 -2.69 2.58 -13.91
C TRP A 43 -2.67 1.27 -13.14
N SER A 44 -1.71 0.42 -13.48
CA SER A 44 -1.57 -0.91 -12.89
C SER A 44 -0.11 -1.27 -12.57
N VAL A 45 0.07 -2.47 -12.03
CA VAL A 45 1.34 -3.18 -12.10
C VAL A 45 1.40 -3.86 -13.47
N ARG A 46 2.45 -3.59 -14.25
CA ARG A 46 2.63 -4.12 -15.60
C ARG A 46 4.04 -4.62 -15.80
N ARG A 47 4.24 -5.39 -16.86
CA ARG A 47 5.60 -5.62 -17.36
C ARG A 47 6.17 -4.29 -17.85
N ARG A 48 7.46 -4.06 -17.62
CA ARG A 48 8.18 -2.85 -18.01
C ARG A 48 8.14 -2.60 -19.52
N THR A 49 8.01 -3.65 -20.32
CA THR A 49 7.87 -3.54 -21.79
C THR A 49 6.45 -3.20 -22.24
N GLU A 50 5.48 -3.23 -21.33
CA GLU A 50 4.04 -3.07 -21.61
C GLU A 50 3.45 -1.82 -20.96
N THR A 51 4.21 -1.11 -20.11
CA THR A 51 3.80 0.18 -19.55
C THR A 51 3.56 1.21 -20.64
N SER A 52 2.47 1.94 -20.50
CA SER A 52 2.17 3.13 -21.33
C SER A 52 2.31 4.43 -20.54
N ALA A 53 2.49 4.33 -19.22
CA ALA A 53 2.74 5.46 -18.35
C ALA A 53 4.10 6.11 -18.63
N SER A 54 4.20 7.43 -18.37
CA SER A 54 5.42 8.20 -18.61
C SER A 54 6.57 7.82 -17.67
N ALA A 55 6.24 7.20 -16.54
CA ALA A 55 7.19 6.66 -15.58
C ALA A 55 6.64 5.37 -14.96
N ALA A 56 7.53 4.56 -14.39
CA ALA A 56 7.17 3.42 -13.56
C ALA A 56 8.34 3.12 -12.63
N PHE A 57 8.06 2.57 -11.44
CA PHE A 57 9.09 2.22 -10.46
C PHE A 57 9.11 0.72 -10.15
N GLY A 58 10.21 0.29 -9.54
CA GLY A 58 10.46 -1.09 -9.15
C GLY A 58 11.59 -1.71 -9.97
N LYS A 59 12.25 -2.74 -9.43
CA LYS A 59 13.32 -3.48 -10.11
C LYS A 59 12.78 -4.62 -10.98
N GLY A 60 13.54 -4.98 -12.00
CA GLY A 60 13.24 -6.15 -12.83
C GLY A 60 12.13 -5.92 -13.86
N GLU A 61 11.44 -7.00 -14.21
CA GLU A 61 10.45 -6.99 -15.30
C GLU A 61 9.11 -6.38 -14.91
N TRP A 62 8.67 -6.52 -13.65
CA TRP A 62 7.40 -5.97 -13.19
C TRP A 62 7.61 -4.61 -12.53
N VAL A 63 6.77 -3.65 -12.91
CA VAL A 63 6.84 -2.26 -12.46
C VAL A 63 5.45 -1.73 -12.12
N CYS A 64 5.38 -0.78 -11.21
CA CYS A 64 4.15 -0.05 -10.91
C CYS A 64 4.14 1.26 -11.70
N GLU A 65 3.10 1.48 -12.52
CA GLU A 65 2.96 2.67 -13.35
C GLU A 65 2.77 3.94 -12.50
N TYR A 66 3.36 5.06 -12.89
CA TYR A 66 3.13 6.37 -12.24
C TYR A 66 3.46 7.50 -13.23
N ALA A 67 3.44 8.76 -12.79
CA ALA A 67 3.93 9.88 -13.58
C ALA A 67 4.65 10.91 -12.72
N ALA A 68 5.80 11.39 -13.21
CA ALA A 68 6.54 12.48 -12.60
C ALA A 68 6.78 13.60 -13.64
N PRO A 69 6.21 14.81 -13.47
CA PRO A 69 5.33 15.23 -12.38
C PRO A 69 3.96 14.53 -12.42
N GLU A 70 3.28 14.46 -11.27
CA GLU A 70 1.94 13.90 -11.19
C GLU A 70 0.95 14.75 -12.02
N PRO A 71 0.10 14.13 -12.84
CA PRO A 71 -0.93 14.85 -13.59
C PRO A 71 -1.96 15.47 -12.64
N SER A 72 -2.60 16.55 -13.07
CA SER A 72 -3.70 17.17 -12.30
C SER A 72 -4.93 16.27 -12.14
N SER A 73 -5.01 15.20 -12.94
CA SER A 73 -6.05 14.19 -12.89
C SER A 73 -5.43 12.83 -13.17
N PRO A 74 -4.86 12.17 -12.14
CA PRO A 74 -4.29 10.85 -12.32
C PRO A 74 -5.38 9.85 -12.73
N PRO A 75 -5.07 8.86 -13.59
CA PRO A 75 -5.98 7.77 -13.87
C PRO A 75 -6.40 7.04 -12.60
N VAL A 76 -7.57 6.42 -12.62
CA VAL A 76 -7.93 5.45 -11.59
C VAL A 76 -6.93 4.29 -11.60
N THR A 77 -6.66 3.72 -10.44
CA THR A 77 -5.66 2.67 -10.28
C THR A 77 -6.31 1.30 -10.04
N THR A 78 -5.62 0.21 -10.37
CA THR A 78 -6.07 -1.16 -10.10
C THR A 78 -5.85 -1.57 -8.63
N ILE A 79 -6.34 -2.75 -8.24
CA ILE A 79 -5.99 -3.34 -6.94
C ILE A 79 -4.48 -3.60 -6.87
N ALA A 80 -3.90 -4.15 -7.94
CA ALA A 80 -2.46 -4.39 -8.05
C ALA A 80 -1.63 -3.14 -7.77
N TRP A 81 -2.00 -2.03 -8.40
CA TRP A 81 -1.34 -0.75 -8.20
C TRP A 81 -1.41 -0.29 -6.75
N ARG A 82 -2.60 -0.32 -6.13
CA ARG A 82 -2.80 0.16 -4.75
C ARG A 82 -2.09 -0.72 -3.73
N MET A 83 -2.01 -2.03 -3.95
CA MET A 83 -1.23 -2.92 -3.10
C MET A 83 0.27 -2.65 -3.25
N ALA A 84 0.78 -2.47 -4.47
CA ALA A 84 2.16 -2.07 -4.70
C ALA A 84 2.48 -0.72 -4.03
N HIS A 85 1.60 0.28 -4.13
CA HIS A 85 1.73 1.58 -3.47
C HIS A 85 1.87 1.45 -1.95
N LEU A 86 1.00 0.65 -1.31
CA LEU A 86 1.10 0.40 0.13
C LEU A 86 2.39 -0.33 0.51
N ILE A 87 2.80 -1.35 -0.25
CA ILE A 87 4.03 -2.09 -0.02
C ILE A 87 5.24 -1.15 -0.07
N VAL A 88 5.33 -0.31 -1.10
CA VAL A 88 6.39 0.70 -1.25
C VAL A 88 6.38 1.67 -0.08
N GLY A 89 5.18 2.17 0.27
CA GLY A 89 4.99 3.11 1.36
C GLY A 89 5.48 2.56 2.70
N PHE A 90 5.16 1.32 3.03
CA PHE A 90 5.64 0.71 4.28
C PHE A 90 7.10 0.25 4.21
N ASP A 91 7.55 -0.38 3.11
CA ASP A 91 8.92 -0.94 3.04
C ASP A 91 9.96 0.17 3.08
N LEU A 92 9.79 1.22 2.27
CA LEU A 92 10.73 2.34 2.27
C LEU A 92 10.65 3.12 3.59
N ARG A 93 9.46 3.31 4.16
CA ARG A 93 9.37 4.03 5.43
C ARG A 93 9.99 3.25 6.58
N TRP A 94 9.84 1.93 6.59
CA TRP A 94 10.55 1.06 7.52
C TRP A 94 12.06 1.16 7.32
N GLU A 95 12.54 1.01 6.08
CA GLU A 95 13.97 1.09 5.73
C GLU A 95 14.60 2.41 6.18
N TRP A 96 13.87 3.52 6.02
CA TRP A 96 14.37 4.85 6.34
C TRP A 96 14.15 5.27 7.80
N THR A 97 13.42 4.47 8.59
CA THR A 97 13.22 4.67 10.03
C THR A 97 14.11 3.74 10.85
N PHE A 98 14.05 2.44 10.56
CA PHE A 98 14.67 1.36 11.34
C PHE A 98 15.77 0.61 10.58
N GLY A 99 15.79 0.69 9.25
CA GLY A 99 16.72 -0.02 8.37
C GLY A 99 18.00 0.74 8.03
N GLY A 100 18.61 0.36 6.90
CA GLY A 100 19.92 0.85 6.45
C GLY A 100 19.89 2.24 5.80
N ARG A 101 18.71 2.72 5.39
CA ARG A 101 18.49 3.99 4.69
C ARG A 101 19.15 4.07 3.32
N GLU A 102 19.19 2.95 2.62
CA GLU A 102 19.84 2.87 1.30
C GLU A 102 18.82 2.66 0.17
N LYS A 103 17.72 1.97 0.46
CA LYS A 103 16.74 1.55 -0.55
C LYS A 103 15.93 2.72 -1.11
N LEU A 104 15.72 2.74 -2.42
CA LEU A 104 14.82 3.65 -3.12
C LEU A 104 13.75 2.87 -3.90
N PHE A 105 12.86 3.60 -4.57
CA PHE A 105 11.74 3.04 -5.32
C PHE A 105 12.16 1.97 -6.35
N ASP A 106 13.30 2.17 -7.02
CA ASP A 106 13.80 1.26 -8.06
C ASP A 106 14.53 0.02 -7.52
N ASP A 107 14.71 -0.09 -6.20
CA ASP A 107 15.27 -1.30 -5.56
C ASP A 107 14.17 -2.29 -5.13
N LEU A 108 12.90 -1.90 -5.24
CA LEU A 108 11.76 -2.68 -4.76
C LEU A 108 11.32 -3.72 -5.78
N GLU A 109 11.12 -4.95 -5.30
CA GLU A 109 10.45 -5.99 -6.09
C GLU A 109 8.95 -5.77 -6.03
N ILE A 110 8.31 -5.63 -7.20
CA ILE A 110 6.88 -5.40 -7.30
C ILE A 110 6.16 -6.76 -7.42
N PRO A 111 5.25 -7.09 -6.50
CA PRO A 111 4.51 -8.35 -6.57
C PRO A 111 3.56 -8.32 -7.76
N HIS A 112 3.50 -9.46 -8.45
CA HIS A 112 2.78 -9.63 -9.70
C HIS A 112 1.75 -10.77 -9.66
N THR A 113 1.40 -11.21 -8.45
CA THR A 113 0.26 -12.06 -8.15
C THR A 113 -0.48 -11.51 -6.92
N ALA A 114 -1.77 -11.81 -6.80
CA ALA A 114 -2.59 -11.40 -5.67
C ALA A 114 -2.09 -12.01 -4.35
N ASP A 115 -1.62 -13.25 -4.39
CA ASP A 115 -1.09 -13.95 -3.23
C ASP A 115 0.23 -13.35 -2.76
N ASP A 116 1.19 -13.13 -3.67
CA ASP A 116 2.49 -12.52 -3.32
C ASP A 116 2.32 -11.11 -2.76
N ALA A 117 1.40 -10.32 -3.34
CA ALA A 117 1.14 -8.95 -2.88
C ALA A 117 0.56 -8.93 -1.46
N GLN A 118 -0.39 -9.82 -1.18
CA GLN A 118 -0.93 -9.99 0.17
C GLN A 118 0.16 -10.41 1.14
N ASP A 119 0.88 -11.49 0.82
CA ASP A 119 1.95 -12.03 1.66
C ASP A 119 3.01 -10.98 2.02
N GLN A 120 3.44 -10.21 1.03
CA GLN A 120 4.44 -9.17 1.21
C GLN A 120 3.90 -8.01 2.05
N LEU A 121 2.71 -7.48 1.73
CA LEU A 121 2.11 -6.37 2.48
C LEU A 121 1.89 -6.76 3.94
N TRP A 122 1.37 -7.96 4.19
CA TRP A 122 1.11 -8.46 5.53
C TRP A 122 2.39 -8.56 6.37
N LYS A 123 3.45 -9.17 5.84
CA LYS A 123 4.74 -9.28 6.53
C LYS A 123 5.34 -7.92 6.86
N ILE A 124 5.22 -6.95 5.94
CA ILE A 124 5.80 -5.62 6.13
C ILE A 124 5.01 -4.82 7.17
N VAL A 125 3.67 -4.88 7.16
CA VAL A 125 2.83 -4.20 8.16
C VAL A 125 3.02 -4.82 9.56
N ASP A 126 3.18 -6.14 9.66
CA ASP A 126 3.53 -6.81 10.92
C ASP A 126 4.88 -6.28 11.44
N ARG A 127 5.93 -6.32 10.60
CA ARG A 127 7.27 -5.80 10.95
C ARG A 127 7.23 -4.34 11.39
N TRP A 128 6.52 -3.49 10.65
CA TRP A 128 6.33 -2.09 11.01
C TRP A 128 5.68 -1.93 12.38
N SER A 129 4.63 -2.70 12.64
CA SER A 129 3.88 -2.64 13.91
C SER A 129 4.73 -3.11 15.10
N GLU A 130 5.54 -4.16 14.91
CA GLU A 130 6.46 -4.69 15.92
C GLU A 130 7.52 -3.65 16.33
N ASP A 131 8.20 -3.02 15.37
CA ASP A 131 9.25 -2.04 15.68
C ASP A 131 8.68 -0.73 16.25
N VAL A 132 7.52 -0.28 15.75
CA VAL A 132 6.82 0.89 16.31
C VAL A 132 6.39 0.64 17.75
N ALA A 133 6.02 -0.60 18.12
CA ALA A 133 5.66 -0.94 19.50
C ALA A 133 6.81 -0.80 20.49
N GLY A 134 8.06 -0.80 20.01
CA GLY A 134 9.26 -0.59 20.81
C GLY A 134 9.63 0.87 21.05
N LEU A 135 8.93 1.83 20.43
CA LEU A 135 9.26 3.25 20.57
C LEU A 135 8.78 3.85 21.89
N ASP A 136 9.60 4.73 22.46
CA ASP A 136 9.22 5.56 23.60
C ASP A 136 8.66 6.94 23.18
N GLU A 137 8.07 7.67 24.13
CA GLU A 137 7.47 9.00 23.91
C GLU A 137 8.46 10.03 23.34
N THR A 138 9.76 9.94 23.70
CA THR A 138 10.77 10.88 23.18
C THR A 138 11.04 10.61 21.71
N GLN A 139 11.10 9.33 21.31
CA GLN A 139 11.25 8.94 19.92
C GLN A 139 10.04 9.36 19.08
N LEU A 140 8.82 9.29 19.61
CA LEU A 140 7.62 9.78 18.93
C LEU A 140 7.70 11.28 18.58
N ASP A 141 8.32 12.08 19.46
CA ASP A 141 8.47 13.52 19.27
C ASP A 141 9.77 13.91 18.51
N THR A 142 10.59 12.92 18.13
CA THR A 142 11.85 13.15 17.40
C THR A 142 11.56 13.48 15.94
N VAL A 143 11.97 14.69 15.53
CA VAL A 143 11.99 15.10 14.12
C VAL A 143 13.14 14.39 13.40
N GLY A 144 12.85 13.77 12.25
CA GLY A 144 13.86 13.05 11.47
C GLY A 144 14.25 11.68 12.04
N LEU A 145 13.40 11.07 12.89
CA LEU A 145 13.55 9.65 13.24
C LEU A 145 13.41 8.79 11.98
N SER A 146 12.33 9.01 11.22
CA SER A 146 12.26 8.60 9.81
C SER A 146 13.03 9.61 8.96
N GLN A 147 13.83 9.14 8.01
CA GLN A 147 14.62 9.99 7.13
C GLN A 147 14.26 9.80 5.66
N PHE A 148 13.08 9.27 5.37
CA PHE A 148 12.65 8.99 4.01
C PHE A 148 12.69 10.27 3.15
N PRO A 149 13.41 10.29 2.02
CA PRO A 149 13.71 11.53 1.31
C PRO A 149 12.55 12.10 0.49
N ALA A 150 11.54 11.28 0.16
CA ALA A 150 10.41 11.68 -0.68
C ALA A 150 9.14 12.02 0.13
N GLY A 151 9.32 12.60 1.33
CA GLY A 151 8.21 12.93 2.23
C GLY A 151 8.56 14.04 3.22
N LEU A 152 7.65 14.26 4.18
CA LEU A 152 7.86 15.20 5.28
C LEU A 152 8.68 14.60 6.43
N ASP A 153 9.12 13.35 6.30
CA ASP A 153 9.78 12.53 7.32
C ASP A 153 10.93 13.25 8.04
N THR A 154 11.76 13.98 7.29
CA THR A 154 12.91 14.73 7.85
C THR A 154 12.52 16.04 8.55
N GLY A 155 11.29 16.52 8.36
CA GLY A 155 10.84 17.85 8.78
C GLY A 155 9.78 17.88 9.88
N ILE A 156 9.19 16.74 10.24
CA ILE A 156 8.13 16.66 11.28
C ILE A 156 8.43 15.57 12.31
N PRO A 157 7.82 15.64 13.52
CA PRO A 157 7.94 14.59 14.52
C PRO A 157 7.43 13.23 14.03
N PHE A 158 8.06 12.14 14.46
CA PHE A 158 7.74 10.78 14.00
C PHE A 158 6.28 10.39 14.20
N ILE A 159 5.63 10.84 15.28
CA ILE A 159 4.20 10.57 15.50
C ILE A 159 3.30 11.07 14.37
N GLY A 160 3.68 12.18 13.70
CA GLY A 160 2.97 12.68 12.53
C GLY A 160 3.11 11.76 11.32
N ILE A 161 4.29 11.14 11.17
CA ILE A 161 4.57 10.14 10.14
C ILE A 161 3.81 8.84 10.41
N LEU A 162 3.81 8.36 11.66
CA LEU A 162 3.05 7.18 12.06
C LEU A 162 1.54 7.37 11.83
N TRP A 163 0.99 8.52 12.23
CA TRP A 163 -0.41 8.86 11.96
C TRP A 163 -0.72 8.88 10.46
N TRP A 164 0.16 9.48 9.65
CA TRP A 164 -0.03 9.54 8.20
C TRP A 164 0.02 8.14 7.56
N GLN A 165 0.95 7.28 8.00
CA GLN A 165 1.06 5.91 7.52
C GLN A 165 -0.22 5.10 7.79
N ASN A 166 -0.80 5.25 8.98
CA ASN A 166 -2.09 4.64 9.31
C ASN A 166 -3.22 5.16 8.39
N ARG A 167 -3.26 6.47 8.14
CA ARG A 167 -4.25 7.08 7.24
C ARG A 167 -4.14 6.50 5.83
N GLU A 168 -2.94 6.39 5.28
CA GLU A 168 -2.70 5.83 3.93
C GLU A 168 -3.18 4.38 3.83
N PHE A 169 -2.83 3.56 4.83
CA PHE A 169 -3.30 2.17 4.88
C PHE A 169 -4.83 2.10 4.87
N ILE A 170 -5.50 2.82 5.78
CA ILE A 170 -6.96 2.82 5.89
C ILE A 170 -7.61 3.32 4.59
N HIS A 171 -7.10 4.42 4.04
CA HIS A 171 -7.61 5.02 2.81
C HIS A 171 -7.56 4.04 1.64
N HIS A 172 -6.38 3.48 1.34
CA HIS A 172 -6.22 2.63 0.17
C HIS A 172 -6.78 1.23 0.36
N MET A 173 -6.83 0.68 1.58
CA MET A 173 -7.54 -0.57 1.84
C MET A 173 -9.05 -0.44 1.66
N ALA A 174 -9.64 0.71 2.01
CA ALA A 174 -11.05 0.98 1.73
C ALA A 174 -11.32 1.03 0.21
N GLU A 175 -10.45 1.69 -0.56
CA GLU A 175 -10.56 1.73 -2.02
C GLU A 175 -10.39 0.35 -2.65
N ILE A 176 -9.41 -0.45 -2.20
CA ILE A 176 -9.20 -1.82 -2.67
C ILE A 176 -10.42 -2.69 -2.37
N ALA A 177 -11.00 -2.58 -1.17
CA ALA A 177 -12.21 -3.31 -0.81
C ALA A 177 -13.39 -2.96 -1.74
N LEU A 178 -13.56 -1.67 -2.06
CA LEU A 178 -14.58 -1.21 -3.01
C LEU A 178 -14.33 -1.73 -4.43
N LEU A 179 -13.09 -1.64 -4.92
CA LEU A 179 -12.75 -2.16 -6.25
C LEU A 179 -13.01 -3.66 -6.36
N ARG A 180 -12.71 -4.43 -5.32
CA ARG A 180 -12.98 -5.86 -5.30
C ARG A 180 -14.47 -6.17 -5.42
N ASP A 181 -15.33 -5.37 -4.77
CA ASP A 181 -16.78 -5.51 -4.94
C ASP A 181 -17.24 -5.20 -6.37
N LEU A 182 -16.70 -4.14 -6.96
CA LEU A 182 -17.04 -3.75 -8.33
C LEU A 182 -16.58 -4.81 -9.35
N ALA A 183 -15.37 -5.35 -9.20
CA ALA A 183 -14.87 -6.44 -10.03
C ALA A 183 -15.81 -7.65 -10.01
N ARG A 184 -16.23 -8.08 -8.81
CA ARG A 184 -17.16 -9.20 -8.62
C ARG A 184 -18.54 -8.94 -9.21
N ALA A 185 -19.06 -7.74 -9.03
CA ALA A 185 -20.35 -7.34 -9.61
C ALA A 185 -20.28 -7.32 -11.15
N GLY A 186 -19.19 -6.82 -11.71
CA GLY A 186 -18.92 -6.82 -13.15
C GLY A 186 -18.81 -8.22 -13.76
N CYS A 187 -18.15 -9.15 -13.08
CA CYS A 187 -18.07 -10.57 -13.48
C CYS A 187 -19.44 -11.27 -13.43
N SER A 188 -20.27 -10.93 -12.44
CA SER A 188 -21.62 -11.50 -12.28
C SER A 188 -22.58 -11.08 -13.41
N ASN A 189 -22.38 -9.88 -13.98
CA ASN A 189 -23.18 -9.38 -15.10
C ASN A 189 -22.77 -10.00 -16.46
N HIS A 190 -21.56 -10.55 -16.60
CA HIS A 190 -21.12 -11.21 -17.83
C HIS A 190 -21.51 -12.70 -17.91
N SER A 191 -21.83 -13.33 -16.77
CA SER A 191 -22.18 -14.75 -16.68
C SER A 191 -23.69 -15.03 -16.84
N SER A 192 -24.52 -13.99 -16.98
CA SER A 192 -25.98 -14.08 -17.16
C SER A 192 -26.46 -13.85 -18.61
N GLY A 193 -25.54 -13.66 -19.57
CA GLY A 193 -25.84 -13.41 -20.98
C GLY A 193 -25.59 -14.61 -21.91
N SER A 194 -26.22 -15.76 -21.67
CA SER A 194 -26.29 -16.84 -22.68
C SER A 194 -27.46 -17.80 -22.44
N GLN A 195 -28.68 -17.27 -22.37
CA GLN A 195 -29.88 -18.02 -22.75
C GLN A 195 -30.87 -17.06 -23.42
N HIS A 196 -30.89 -17.07 -24.76
CA HIS A 196 -32.07 -17.16 -25.64
C HIS A 196 -31.71 -16.83 -27.08
#